data_AF-A0ABD3FYR4-F1
#
_entry.id   AF-A0ABD3FYR4-F1
#
_cell.length_a   1.000
_cell.length_b   1.000
_cell.length_c   1.000
_cell.angle_alpha   90.00
_cell.angle_beta   90.00
_cell.angle_gamma   90.00
#
_symmetry.space_group_name_H-M   'P 1'
#
loop_
_entity.id
_entity.type
_entity.pdbx_description
1 polymer ?
#
loop_
_entity_poly.entity_id
_entity_poly.type
_entity_poly.pdbx_seq_one_letter_code
_entity_poly.pdbx_strand_id
1 'polypeptide(L)'
;MGDSEHSFDTKPSPTETEPSTPASPSAASTEGVPWSIRIHDKRAKAFRFTTVTDTLLLREVLDQKPWSCSHGAMAKTWDLVAVGFKRLVPWSTNDGRACKRRYLALAEAYGTGKLQKLRGSGTPAQNAQRERLLSQCQQMTDEDHRRRKVAKEADRRAPVAQLALEDAARLTENGDAEQLTGIVADEAFRTDTSGTGQDLTQLLNDPRLVLRQRELELEERRMKLEERRVKLEEQRFEQQRQTADKQLEVMAAQTSVLLKLAGKLAGPGGLE
;
A
#
# COMPACT_ATOMS: atom_id res chain seq x y z
N MET A 1 8.07 -60.73 9.69
CA MET A 1 7.42 -62.04 9.90
C MET A 1 7.06 -62.11 11.37
N GLY A 2 5.78 -61.95 11.67
CA GLY A 2 5.26 -61.78 13.02
C GLY A 2 3.84 -61.22 12.95
N ASP A 3 3.00 -61.90 12.18
CA ASP A 3 1.56 -61.71 12.15
C ASP A 3 0.95 -62.25 13.44
N SER A 4 0.05 -61.50 14.05
CA SER A 4 -0.91 -62.03 15.01
C SER A 4 -2.18 -61.18 14.94
N GLU A 5 -3.04 -61.61 14.02
CA GLU A 5 -4.47 -61.31 13.99
C GLU A 5 -5.16 -61.99 15.17
N HIS A 6 -5.99 -61.25 15.92
CA HIS A 6 -7.13 -61.80 16.68
C HIS A 6 -8.23 -60.74 16.61
N SER A 7 -9.18 -60.91 15.69
CA SER A 7 -10.39 -61.75 15.78
C SER A 7 -11.54 -60.97 16.41
N PHE A 8 -12.45 -60.56 15.52
CA PHE A 8 -13.78 -60.07 15.81
C PHE A 8 -14.59 -61.13 16.56
N ASP A 9 -15.38 -60.71 17.55
CA ASP A 9 -16.57 -61.45 17.94
C ASP A 9 -17.76 -60.48 18.02
N THR A 10 -18.82 -60.85 17.32
CA THR A 10 -20.09 -60.16 17.17
C THR A 10 -21.13 -61.24 17.14
N LYS A 11 -22.03 -61.32 18.14
CA LYS A 11 -23.39 -61.88 18.02
C LYS A 11 -24.24 -61.71 19.30
N PRO A 12 -25.59 -61.93 19.27
CA PRO A 12 -26.55 -60.84 19.46
C PRO A 12 -27.79 -61.18 20.36
N SER A 13 -28.77 -60.24 20.37
CA SER A 13 -30.23 -60.42 20.57
C SER A 13 -30.78 -60.71 22.00
N PRO A 14 -32.11 -60.64 22.22
CA PRO A 14 -33.06 -59.57 21.87
C PRO A 14 -34.02 -59.25 23.05
N THR A 15 -34.82 -58.18 22.97
CA THR A 15 -36.15 -58.17 23.60
C THR A 15 -37.09 -57.24 22.86
N GLU A 16 -37.99 -57.85 22.12
CA GLU A 16 -39.21 -57.27 21.55
C GLU A 16 -40.19 -56.90 22.67
N THR A 17 -40.88 -55.77 22.54
CA THR A 17 -42.33 -55.67 22.87
C THR A 17 -42.91 -54.44 22.14
N GLU A 18 -43.57 -54.70 21.01
CA GLU A 18 -44.61 -53.84 20.39
C GLU A 18 -46.01 -54.29 20.92
N PRO A 19 -47.16 -53.73 20.48
CA PRO A 19 -47.59 -52.33 20.42
C PRO A 19 -49.05 -52.16 20.93
N SER A 20 -49.52 -50.93 21.16
CA SER A 20 -50.98 -50.64 21.10
C SER A 20 -51.28 -49.14 21.01
N THR A 21 -51.68 -48.71 19.80
CA THR A 21 -52.58 -47.57 19.50
C THR A 21 -54.03 -47.93 19.94
N PRO A 22 -55.00 -46.99 20.11
CA PRO A 22 -55.46 -45.95 19.15
C PRO A 22 -55.75 -44.60 19.88
N ALA A 23 -56.22 -43.46 19.33
CA ALA A 23 -56.87 -43.07 18.10
C ALA A 23 -56.70 -41.54 17.91
N SER A 24 -56.80 -41.07 16.66
CA SER A 24 -57.13 -39.68 16.31
C SER A 24 -58.52 -39.27 16.78
N PRO A 25 -58.78 -37.95 16.85
CA PRO A 25 -59.86 -37.43 16.02
C PRO A 25 -59.41 -36.33 15.05
N SER A 26 -60.02 -36.39 13.87
CA SER A 26 -59.87 -35.50 12.74
C SER A 26 -60.26 -34.03 13.00
N ALA A 27 -59.62 -33.19 12.19
CA ALA A 27 -60.16 -32.00 11.53
C ALA A 27 -60.47 -30.77 12.40
N ALA A 28 -59.58 -29.79 12.30
CA ALA A 28 -59.99 -28.45 11.93
C ALA A 28 -58.92 -27.84 11.02
N SER A 29 -59.30 -27.61 9.76
CA SER A 29 -58.60 -26.70 8.85
C SER A 29 -58.47 -25.34 9.53
N THR A 30 -57.25 -24.81 9.60
CA THR A 30 -57.06 -23.37 9.75
C THR A 30 -55.89 -23.00 8.88
N GLU A 31 -56.25 -22.53 7.69
CA GLU A 31 -55.41 -21.70 6.85
C GLU A 31 -54.80 -20.59 7.70
N GLY A 32 -53.49 -20.41 7.56
CA GLY A 32 -52.78 -19.35 8.26
C GLY A 32 -51.34 -19.78 8.42
N VAL A 33 -50.56 -19.60 7.37
CA VAL A 33 -49.09 -19.64 7.44
C VAL A 33 -48.64 -18.32 8.07
N PRO A 34 -48.14 -18.30 9.32
CA PRO A 34 -47.64 -17.08 9.94
C PRO A 34 -46.17 -17.33 10.27
N TRP A 35 -45.31 -17.24 9.25
CA TRP A 35 -43.87 -17.08 9.40
C TRP A 35 -43.27 -17.86 10.58
N SER A 36 -43.10 -19.18 10.44
CA SER A 36 -42.14 -19.89 11.27
C SER A 36 -40.76 -19.38 10.89
N ILE A 37 -40.38 -18.23 11.46
CA ILE A 37 -39.04 -17.72 11.35
C ILE A 37 -38.18 -18.72 12.11
N ARG A 38 -37.50 -19.60 11.36
CA ARG A 38 -36.36 -20.39 11.83
C ARG A 38 -35.20 -19.42 12.10
N ILE A 39 -35.37 -18.47 13.01
CA ILE A 39 -34.27 -17.72 13.59
C ILE A 39 -33.60 -18.73 14.52
N HIS A 40 -32.34 -19.03 14.19
CA HIS A 40 -31.26 -19.61 15.00
C HIS A 40 -30.45 -20.71 14.29
N ASP A 41 -30.36 -20.70 12.96
CA ASP A 41 -29.05 -21.01 12.38
C ASP A 41 -28.12 -19.85 12.74
N LYS A 42 -27.21 -20.10 13.69
CA LYS A 42 -26.22 -19.14 14.18
C LYS A 42 -25.47 -18.58 12.96
N ARG A 43 -25.85 -17.38 12.51
CA ARG A 43 -25.20 -16.71 11.37
C ARG A 43 -23.70 -16.69 11.64
N ALA A 44 -22.93 -17.33 10.77
CA ALA A 44 -21.48 -17.42 10.91
C ALA A 44 -20.90 -16.02 11.13
N LYS A 45 -20.11 -15.85 12.18
CA LYS A 45 -19.52 -14.55 12.53
C LYS A 45 -18.56 -14.19 11.41
N ALA A 46 -18.80 -13.06 10.74
CA ALA A 46 -17.95 -12.58 9.67
C ALA A 46 -16.49 -12.53 10.14
N PHE A 47 -15.57 -12.97 9.28
CA PHE A 47 -14.15 -12.99 9.60
C PHE A 47 -13.67 -11.59 10.02
N ARG A 48 -12.88 -11.52 11.09
CA ARG A 48 -12.25 -10.28 11.53
C ARG A 48 -10.77 -10.52 11.76
N PHE A 49 -9.96 -9.60 11.28
CA PHE A 49 -8.55 -9.58 11.59
C PHE A 49 -8.34 -9.27 13.08
N THR A 50 -7.51 -10.09 13.69
CA THR A 50 -6.95 -9.98 15.04
C THR A 50 -5.43 -9.84 14.95
N THR A 51 -4.77 -9.50 16.06
CA THR A 51 -3.30 -9.42 16.11
C THR A 51 -2.64 -10.72 15.63
N VAL A 52 -3.17 -11.89 16.02
CA VAL A 52 -2.62 -13.20 15.61
C VAL A 52 -2.75 -13.39 14.10
N THR A 53 -3.92 -13.11 13.52
CA THR A 53 -4.11 -13.25 12.07
C THR A 53 -3.34 -12.19 11.29
N ASP A 54 -3.12 -10.99 11.86
CA ASP A 54 -2.26 -9.96 11.25
C ASP A 54 -0.83 -10.47 11.14
N THR A 55 -0.30 -11.10 12.19
CA THR A 55 1.04 -11.72 12.17
C THR A 55 1.15 -12.79 11.08
N LEU A 56 0.14 -13.64 10.91
CA LEU A 56 0.12 -14.66 9.85
C LEU A 56 0.06 -14.03 8.45
N LEU A 57 -0.78 -13.00 8.27
CA LEU A 57 -0.85 -12.25 7.02
C LEU A 57 0.51 -11.62 6.68
N LEU A 58 1.18 -10.99 7.65
CA LEU A 58 2.47 -10.33 7.44
C LEU A 58 3.58 -11.31 7.07
N ARG A 59 3.58 -12.51 7.65
CA ARG A 59 4.50 -13.58 7.25
C ARG A 59 4.30 -13.97 5.79
N GLU A 60 3.05 -14.14 5.36
CA GLU A 60 2.75 -14.48 3.97
C GLU A 60 3.11 -13.34 3.01
N VAL A 61 2.91 -12.07 3.42
CA VAL A 61 3.36 -10.90 2.65
C VAL A 61 4.88 -10.89 2.47
N LEU A 62 5.65 -11.27 3.49
CA LEU A 62 7.11 -11.40 3.39
C LEU A 62 7.55 -12.55 2.46
N ASP A 63 6.77 -13.63 2.41
CA ASP A 63 7.05 -14.78 1.55
C ASP A 63 6.81 -14.44 0.08
N GLN A 64 5.63 -13.89 -0.23
CA GLN A 64 5.23 -13.58 -1.60
C GLN A 64 5.84 -12.28 -2.16
N LYS A 65 6.37 -11.40 -1.29
CA LYS A 65 7.06 -10.14 -1.64
C LYS A 65 6.33 -9.31 -2.70
N PRO A 66 5.08 -8.87 -2.45
CA PRO A 66 4.26 -8.18 -3.44
C PRO A 66 4.93 -6.92 -4.01
N TRP A 67 5.77 -6.22 -3.25
CA TRP A 67 6.54 -5.06 -3.75
C TRP A 67 7.52 -5.40 -4.86
N SER A 68 8.09 -6.61 -4.87
CA SER A 68 9.11 -7.03 -5.83
C SER A 68 8.54 -7.55 -7.15
N CYS A 69 7.21 -7.57 -7.34
CA CYS A 69 6.62 -8.10 -8.55
C CYS A 69 6.95 -7.23 -9.79
N SER A 70 6.81 -7.81 -10.98
CA SER A 70 6.86 -7.07 -12.24
C SER A 70 5.61 -6.19 -12.42
N HIS A 71 5.70 -5.22 -13.34
CA HIS A 71 4.56 -4.36 -13.66
C HIS A 71 3.35 -5.20 -14.11
N GLY A 72 2.18 -4.95 -13.54
CA GLY A 72 0.94 -5.70 -13.83
C GLY A 72 0.76 -7.01 -13.06
N ALA A 73 1.81 -7.57 -12.43
CA ALA A 73 1.70 -8.84 -11.68
C ALA A 73 1.19 -8.69 -10.23
N MET A 74 1.15 -7.44 -9.72
CA MET A 74 0.83 -7.13 -8.32
C MET A 74 -0.47 -7.77 -7.84
N ALA A 75 -1.56 -7.70 -8.63
CA ALA A 75 -2.85 -8.27 -8.24
C ALA A 75 -2.76 -9.78 -8.01
N LYS A 76 -2.08 -10.50 -8.93
CA LYS A 76 -1.85 -11.94 -8.83
C LYS A 76 -1.01 -12.30 -7.61
N THR A 77 0.02 -11.51 -7.28
CA THR A 77 0.82 -11.75 -6.07
C THR A 77 -0.02 -11.60 -4.80
N TRP A 78 -0.94 -10.63 -4.75
CA TRP A 78 -1.87 -10.52 -3.62
C TRP A 78 -2.85 -11.70 -3.54
N ASP A 79 -3.25 -12.29 -4.67
CA ASP A 79 -4.05 -13.52 -4.67
C ASP A 79 -3.24 -14.70 -4.11
N LEU A 80 -1.95 -14.81 -4.42
CA LEU A 80 -1.06 -15.81 -3.80
C LEU A 80 -0.95 -15.61 -2.29
N VAL A 81 -0.84 -14.35 -1.83
CA VAL A 81 -0.87 -14.03 -0.39
C VAL A 81 -2.19 -14.52 0.24
N ALA A 82 -3.33 -14.29 -0.42
CA ALA A 82 -4.61 -14.77 0.12
C ALA A 82 -4.68 -16.30 0.13
N VAL A 83 -4.16 -16.98 -0.88
CA VAL A 83 -4.09 -18.45 -0.92
C VAL A 83 -3.24 -18.96 0.25
N GLY A 84 -2.05 -18.41 0.47
CA GLY A 84 -1.20 -18.84 1.58
C GLY A 84 -1.77 -18.50 2.95
N PHE A 85 -2.36 -17.32 3.09
CA PHE A 85 -3.08 -16.94 4.29
C PHE A 85 -4.25 -17.88 4.60
N LYS A 86 -5.00 -18.33 3.60
CA LYS A 86 -6.08 -19.32 3.78
C LYS A 86 -5.57 -20.71 4.17
N ARG A 87 -4.36 -21.11 3.77
CA ARG A 87 -3.76 -22.35 4.28
C ARG A 87 -3.52 -22.27 5.79
N LEU A 88 -3.12 -21.10 6.30
CA LEU A 88 -2.88 -20.86 7.72
C LEU A 88 -4.16 -20.58 8.51
N VAL A 89 -5.16 -19.99 7.86
CA VAL A 89 -6.44 -19.59 8.44
C VAL A 89 -7.59 -20.09 7.55
N PRO A 90 -7.92 -21.40 7.61
CA PRO A 90 -8.86 -22.04 6.66
C PRO A 90 -10.27 -21.45 6.66
N TRP A 91 -10.70 -20.88 7.79
CA TRP A 91 -12.00 -20.20 7.92
C TRP A 91 -11.99 -18.75 7.41
N SER A 92 -10.87 -18.26 6.86
CA SER A 92 -10.79 -16.93 6.27
C SER A 92 -11.47 -16.89 4.91
N THR A 93 -12.40 -15.95 4.75
CA THR A 93 -13.06 -15.66 3.47
C THR A 93 -12.37 -14.54 2.67
N ASN A 94 -11.22 -14.04 3.14
CA ASN A 94 -10.55 -12.89 2.53
C ASN A 94 -9.86 -13.23 1.21
N ASP A 95 -10.04 -12.38 0.20
CA ASP A 95 -9.34 -12.43 -1.08
C ASP A 95 -8.05 -11.59 -1.06
N GLY A 96 -7.31 -11.59 -2.18
CA GLY A 96 -6.07 -10.81 -2.30
C GLY A 96 -6.28 -9.32 -2.06
N ARG A 97 -7.43 -8.80 -2.51
CA ARG A 97 -7.81 -7.39 -2.32
C ARG A 97 -8.05 -7.05 -0.84
N ALA A 98 -8.74 -7.92 -0.10
CA ALA A 98 -8.93 -7.76 1.35
C ALA A 98 -7.61 -7.86 2.12
N CYS A 99 -6.75 -8.82 1.76
CA CYS A 99 -5.40 -8.97 2.35
C CYS A 99 -4.55 -7.72 2.12
N LYS A 100 -4.54 -7.19 0.89
CA LYS A 100 -3.86 -5.93 0.54
C LYS A 100 -4.38 -4.75 1.36
N ARG A 101 -5.70 -4.55 1.42
CA ARG A 101 -6.30 -3.47 2.22
C ARG A 101 -5.90 -3.57 3.68
N ARG A 102 -5.94 -4.79 4.26
CA ARG A 102 -5.52 -4.99 5.64
C ARG A 102 -4.04 -4.66 5.84
N TYR A 103 -3.16 -5.16 4.98
CA TYR A 103 -1.74 -4.84 5.03
C TYR A 103 -1.48 -3.32 4.98
N LEU A 104 -2.10 -2.61 4.05
CA LEU A 104 -1.92 -1.16 3.93
C LEU A 104 -2.39 -0.41 5.19
N ALA A 105 -3.53 -0.82 5.76
CA ALA A 105 -3.99 -0.26 7.04
C ALA A 105 -3.02 -0.54 8.20
N LEU A 106 -2.39 -1.73 8.23
CA LEU A 106 -1.35 -2.06 9.20
C LEU A 106 -0.10 -1.19 9.02
N ALA A 107 0.37 -1.04 7.77
CA ALA A 107 1.56 -0.25 7.44
C ALA A 107 1.35 1.25 7.77
N GLU A 108 0.17 1.80 7.48
CA GLU A 108 -0.19 3.18 7.82
C GLU A 108 -0.25 3.39 9.34
N ALA A 109 -0.93 2.49 10.06
CA ALA A 109 -1.02 2.58 11.51
C ALA A 109 0.35 2.42 12.19
N TYR A 110 1.24 1.61 11.63
CA TYR A 110 2.63 1.49 12.08
C TYR A 110 3.40 2.79 11.85
N GLY A 111 3.36 3.34 10.64
CA GLY A 111 4.06 4.60 10.30
C GLY A 111 3.58 5.81 11.11
N THR A 112 2.34 5.77 11.61
CA THR A 112 1.76 6.84 12.44
C THR A 112 1.83 6.56 13.95
N GLY A 113 2.46 5.45 14.39
CA GLY A 113 2.51 5.06 15.81
C GLY A 113 1.15 4.72 16.42
N LYS A 114 0.13 4.47 15.59
CA LYS A 114 -1.27 4.24 15.98
C LYS A 114 -1.67 2.76 15.91
N LEU A 115 -0.71 1.83 16.00
CA LEU A 115 -0.97 0.40 15.89
C LEU A 115 -1.94 -0.12 16.96
N GLN A 116 -1.93 0.50 18.15
CA GLN A 116 -2.86 0.19 19.25
C GLN A 116 -4.32 0.62 18.95
N LYS A 117 -4.53 1.54 17.98
CA LYS A 117 -5.88 1.93 17.54
C LYS A 117 -6.52 0.88 16.63
N LEU A 118 -5.72 -0.01 16.03
CA LEU A 118 -6.25 -1.15 15.30
C LEU A 118 -6.79 -2.16 16.31
N ARG A 119 -8.11 -2.37 16.28
CA ARG A 119 -8.78 -3.39 17.11
C ARG A 119 -8.02 -4.72 17.05
N GLY A 120 -7.66 -5.24 18.21
CA GLY A 120 -7.07 -6.56 18.38
C GLY A 120 -6.58 -6.74 19.82
N SER A 121 -7.22 -7.64 20.57
CA SER A 121 -6.70 -8.11 21.85
C SER A 121 -5.46 -8.97 21.57
N GLY A 122 -4.31 -8.32 21.44
CA GLY A 122 -3.02 -8.99 21.36
C GLY A 122 -2.31 -8.90 22.70
N THR A 123 -1.63 -9.97 23.09
CA THR A 123 -0.66 -9.87 24.19
C THR A 123 0.48 -8.92 23.77
N PRO A 124 1.20 -8.29 24.72
CA PRO A 124 2.34 -7.44 24.40
C PRO A 124 3.37 -8.12 23.47
N ALA A 125 3.62 -9.42 23.68
CA ALA A 125 4.51 -10.22 22.84
C ALA A 125 4.00 -10.35 21.39
N GLN A 126 2.70 -10.58 21.18
CA GLN A 126 2.10 -10.65 19.84
C GLN A 126 2.17 -9.29 19.12
N ASN A 127 1.95 -8.20 19.86
CA ASN A 127 2.07 -6.84 19.31
C ASN A 127 3.52 -6.54 18.89
N ALA A 128 4.50 -6.86 19.74
CA ALA A 128 5.92 -6.71 19.41
C ALA A 128 6.33 -7.53 18.18
N GLN A 129 5.80 -8.75 18.04
CA GLN A 129 6.03 -9.57 16.86
C GLN A 129 5.41 -8.94 15.60
N ARG A 130 4.19 -8.42 15.68
CA ARG A 130 3.52 -7.73 14.58
C ARG A 130 4.32 -6.48 14.14
N GLU A 131 4.81 -5.70 15.09
CA GLU A 131 5.67 -4.53 14.83
C GLU A 131 6.98 -4.92 14.14
N ARG A 132 7.66 -5.98 14.63
CA ARG A 132 8.88 -6.49 14.00
C ARG A 132 8.65 -6.88 12.53
N LEU A 133 7.56 -7.61 12.25
CA LEU A 133 7.24 -8.01 10.88
C LEU A 133 6.91 -6.82 9.98
N LEU A 134 6.20 -5.81 10.51
CA LEU A 134 5.91 -4.58 9.76
C LEU A 134 7.17 -3.80 9.43
N SER A 135 8.08 -3.66 10.39
CA SER A 135 9.40 -3.06 10.18
C SER A 135 10.16 -3.81 9.08
N GLN A 136 10.18 -5.15 9.13
CA GLN A 136 10.83 -5.97 8.11
C GLN A 136 10.20 -5.78 6.71
N CYS A 137 8.86 -5.76 6.60
CA CYS A 137 8.18 -5.48 5.34
C CYS A 137 8.58 -4.12 4.75
N GLN A 138 8.64 -3.08 5.58
CA GLN A 138 9.04 -1.73 5.13
C GLN A 138 10.49 -1.71 4.64
N GLN A 139 11.43 -2.26 5.43
CA GLN A 139 12.84 -2.33 5.04
C GLN A 139 13.03 -3.06 3.70
N MET A 140 12.35 -4.20 3.50
CA MET A 140 12.43 -4.96 2.26
C MET A 140 11.79 -4.22 1.06
N THR A 141 10.71 -3.49 1.31
CA THR A 141 10.04 -2.68 0.27
C THR A 141 10.93 -1.50 -0.15
N ASP A 142 11.49 -0.78 0.81
CA ASP A 142 12.36 0.37 0.58
C ASP A 142 13.65 -0.04 -0.13
N GLU A 143 14.22 -1.18 0.27
CA GLU A 143 15.40 -1.75 -0.36
C GLU A 143 15.14 -2.14 -1.83
N ASP A 144 13.99 -2.75 -2.14
CA ASP A 144 13.61 -3.06 -3.53
C ASP A 144 13.40 -1.78 -4.37
N HIS A 145 12.71 -0.78 -3.81
CA HIS A 145 12.55 0.51 -4.46
C HIS A 145 13.89 1.21 -4.72
N ARG A 146 14.81 1.16 -3.76
CA ARG A 146 16.17 1.70 -3.88
C ARG A 146 16.94 0.98 -4.99
N ARG A 147 16.90 -0.35 -5.03
CA ARG A 147 17.53 -1.16 -6.09
C ARG A 147 17.00 -0.80 -7.48
N ARG A 148 15.68 -0.70 -7.64
CA ARG A 148 15.04 -0.30 -8.91
C ARG A 148 15.44 1.11 -9.32
N LYS A 149 15.54 2.04 -8.37
CA LYS A 149 15.99 3.41 -8.64
C LYS A 149 17.43 3.44 -9.14
N VAL A 150 18.34 2.69 -8.49
CA VAL A 150 19.75 2.58 -8.91
C VAL A 150 19.85 1.94 -10.30
N ALA A 151 19.12 0.86 -10.55
CA ALA A 151 19.11 0.20 -11.87
C ALA A 151 18.62 1.14 -12.98
N LYS A 152 17.54 1.90 -12.72
CA LYS A 152 17.01 2.88 -13.67
C LYS A 152 18.00 4.03 -13.95
N GLU A 153 18.72 4.51 -12.92
CA GLU A 153 19.75 5.53 -13.13
C GLU A 153 20.98 4.99 -13.86
N ALA A 154 21.37 3.73 -13.61
CA ALA A 154 22.45 3.08 -14.36
C ALA A 154 22.10 2.92 -15.85
N ASP A 155 20.87 2.48 -16.13
CA ASP A 155 20.33 2.38 -17.50
C ASP A 155 20.29 3.74 -18.21
N ARG A 156 19.96 4.82 -17.48
CA ARG A 156 20.01 6.19 -18.02
C ARG A 156 21.43 6.68 -18.30
N ARG A 157 22.42 6.28 -17.49
CA ARG A 157 23.82 6.69 -17.62
C ARG A 157 24.60 5.90 -18.66
N ALA A 158 24.25 4.64 -18.91
CA ALA A 158 24.90 3.78 -19.90
C ALA A 158 24.97 4.41 -21.32
N PRO A 159 23.88 4.93 -21.91
CA PRO A 159 23.92 5.55 -23.23
C PRO A 159 24.66 6.89 -23.22
N VAL A 160 24.61 7.66 -22.14
CA VAL A 160 25.36 8.92 -22.00
C VAL A 160 26.87 8.64 -21.93
N ALA A 161 27.28 7.60 -21.21
CA ALA A 161 28.66 7.18 -21.13
C ALA A 161 29.18 6.62 -22.46
N GLN A 162 28.34 5.89 -23.21
CA GLN A 162 28.69 5.42 -24.56
C GLN A 162 28.86 6.59 -25.54
N LEU A 163 27.93 7.56 -25.54
CA LEU A 163 28.05 8.75 -26.38
C LEU A 163 29.32 9.57 -26.06
N ALA A 164 29.64 9.72 -24.76
CA ALA A 164 30.86 10.39 -24.33
C ALA A 164 32.13 9.65 -24.75
N LEU A 165 32.09 8.31 -24.81
CA LEU A 165 33.20 7.49 -25.28
C LEU A 165 33.38 7.62 -26.80
N GLU A 166 32.28 7.66 -27.56
CA GLU A 166 32.29 7.88 -29.01
C GLU A 166 32.79 9.28 -29.38
N ASP A 167 32.38 10.32 -28.63
CA ASP A 167 32.90 11.68 -28.81
C ASP A 167 34.41 11.78 -28.46
N ALA A 168 34.86 11.09 -27.41
CA ALA A 168 36.29 11.02 -27.07
C ALA A 168 37.13 10.27 -28.12
N ALA A 169 36.57 9.19 -28.70
CA ALA A 169 37.20 8.45 -29.80
C ALA A 169 37.34 9.32 -31.06
N ARG A 170 36.32 10.14 -31.38
CA ARG A 170 36.38 11.07 -32.52
C ARG A 170 37.42 12.17 -32.35
N LEU A 171 37.64 12.64 -31.12
CA LEU A 171 38.69 13.62 -30.81
C LEU A 171 40.10 13.01 -30.85
N THR A 172 40.23 11.69 -30.73
CA THR A 172 41.51 10.98 -30.87
C THR A 172 41.80 10.54 -32.29
N GLU A 173 40.79 10.29 -33.12
CA GLU A 173 40.96 9.89 -34.54
C GLU A 173 41.30 11.06 -35.48
N ASN A 174 40.93 12.29 -35.13
CA ASN A 174 41.27 13.51 -35.89
C ASN A 174 42.48 14.28 -35.34
N GLY A 175 43.20 13.73 -34.35
CA GLY A 175 44.43 14.31 -33.81
C GLY A 175 45.65 13.64 -34.44
N ASP A 176 46.38 14.40 -35.25
CA ASP A 176 47.70 14.05 -35.78
C ASP A 176 48.56 13.34 -34.74
N ALA A 177 48.73 12.03 -34.91
CA ALA A 177 49.62 11.18 -34.14
C ALA A 177 51.08 11.30 -34.61
N GLU A 178 51.49 12.48 -35.08
CA GLU A 178 52.88 12.82 -35.42
C GLU A 178 53.27 14.17 -34.82
N GLN A 179 53.26 14.31 -33.49
CA GLN A 179 54.15 15.25 -32.77
C GLN A 179 53.91 15.17 -31.25
N LEU A 180 54.22 14.06 -30.59
CA LEU A 180 54.48 14.10 -29.13
C LEU A 180 55.29 12.90 -28.59
N THR A 181 56.33 12.49 -29.30
CA THR A 181 57.37 11.57 -28.78
C THR A 181 58.78 12.10 -29.07
N GLY A 182 59.00 13.34 -28.65
CA GLY A 182 60.28 14.05 -28.68
C GLY A 182 59.94 15.52 -28.59
N ILE A 183 60.04 16.18 -27.44
CA ILE A 183 61.31 16.63 -26.89
C ILE A 183 61.10 16.75 -25.37
N VAL A 184 61.81 15.91 -24.61
CA VAL A 184 62.26 16.27 -23.27
C VAL A 184 63.60 16.96 -23.46
N ALA A 185 63.77 18.10 -22.77
CA ALA A 185 64.94 18.98 -22.73
C ALA A 185 65.12 19.91 -23.94
N ASP A 186 64.79 21.20 -23.80
CA ASP A 186 65.80 22.21 -23.42
C ASP A 186 65.14 23.58 -23.17
N GLU A 187 65.93 24.49 -22.61
CA GLU A 187 65.62 25.77 -21.97
C GLU A 187 64.78 26.84 -22.70
N ALA A 188 64.14 27.67 -21.85
CA ALA A 188 64.04 29.13 -21.85
C ALA A 188 63.72 29.94 -23.13
N PHE A 189 62.78 30.89 -22.93
CA PHE A 189 62.83 32.31 -23.33
C PHE A 189 61.65 32.80 -24.21
N ARG A 190 61.00 33.86 -23.67
CA ARG A 190 60.24 34.95 -24.31
C ARG A 190 58.78 34.77 -24.76
N THR A 191 57.92 35.55 -24.07
CA THR A 191 56.97 36.57 -24.58
C THR A 191 56.70 36.56 -26.09
N ASP A 192 55.44 36.51 -26.53
CA ASP A 192 54.56 37.68 -26.65
C ASP A 192 53.13 37.31 -27.08
N THR A 193 52.26 38.27 -26.80
CA THR A 193 50.87 38.51 -27.22
C THR A 193 50.40 37.99 -28.60
N SER A 194 49.16 37.48 -28.65
CA SER A 194 48.11 37.73 -29.65
C SER A 194 47.22 36.49 -29.92
N GLY A 195 45.94 36.59 -29.55
CA GLY A 195 44.95 35.53 -29.82
C GLY A 195 43.54 35.84 -29.34
N THR A 196 43.16 37.11 -29.27
CA THR A 196 41.80 37.55 -28.94
C THR A 196 40.90 37.34 -30.15
N GLY A 197 39.93 36.42 -30.09
CA GLY A 197 38.82 36.43 -31.06
C GLY A 197 38.02 35.14 -31.27
N GLN A 198 38.54 33.96 -30.94
CA GLN A 198 37.82 32.70 -31.22
C GLN A 198 37.11 32.06 -30.01
N ASP A 199 37.34 32.59 -28.81
CA ASP A 199 36.95 31.90 -27.57
C ASP A 199 35.52 32.21 -27.09
N LEU A 200 34.90 33.31 -27.55
CA LEU A 200 33.56 33.69 -27.09
C LEU A 200 32.45 32.82 -27.71
N THR A 201 32.64 32.38 -28.95
CA THR A 201 31.67 31.55 -29.67
C THR A 201 31.74 30.08 -29.25
N GLN A 202 32.90 29.61 -28.78
CA GLN A 202 33.07 28.26 -28.21
C GLN A 202 32.52 28.17 -26.78
N LEU A 203 32.63 29.23 -25.97
CA LEU A 203 32.02 29.31 -24.64
C LEU A 203 30.48 29.31 -24.68
N LEU A 204 29.87 29.89 -25.73
CA LEU A 204 28.42 29.88 -25.94
C LEU A 204 27.88 28.52 -26.43
N ASN A 205 28.75 27.63 -26.90
CA ASN A 205 28.39 26.33 -27.47
C ASN A 205 29.03 25.16 -26.71
N ASP A 206 29.45 25.39 -25.46
CA ASP A 206 29.97 24.34 -24.59
C ASP A 206 28.84 23.34 -24.29
N PRO A 207 28.95 22.07 -24.72
CA PRO A 207 27.91 21.06 -24.55
C PRO A 207 27.54 20.85 -23.07
N ARG A 208 28.42 21.19 -22.13
CA ARG A 208 28.14 21.16 -20.69
C ARG A 208 27.15 22.23 -20.25
N LEU A 209 27.25 23.44 -20.81
CA LEU A 209 26.33 24.53 -20.51
C LEU A 209 24.95 24.30 -21.14
N VAL A 210 24.91 23.77 -22.36
CA VAL A 210 23.64 23.42 -23.05
C VAL A 210 22.88 22.30 -22.31
N LEU A 211 23.59 21.27 -21.84
CA LEU A 211 22.97 20.21 -21.03
C LEU A 211 22.48 20.76 -19.70
N ARG A 212 23.23 21.66 -19.06
CA ARG A 212 22.83 22.29 -17.80
C ARG A 212 21.59 23.18 -17.98
N GLN A 213 21.52 23.94 -19.07
CA GLN A 213 20.37 24.74 -19.45
C GLN A 213 19.12 23.86 -19.65
N ARG A 214 19.28 22.71 -20.32
CA ARG A 214 18.19 21.77 -20.59
C ARG A 214 17.72 21.04 -19.33
N GLU A 215 18.62 20.75 -18.40
CA GLU A 215 18.26 20.26 -17.07
C GLU A 215 17.41 21.27 -16.29
N LEU A 216 17.84 22.54 -16.27
CA LEU A 216 17.10 23.61 -15.61
C LEU A 216 15.70 23.80 -16.21
N GLU A 217 15.56 23.70 -17.52
CA GLU A 217 14.26 23.82 -18.19
C GLU A 217 13.31 22.65 -17.84
N LEU A 218 13.85 21.43 -17.72
CA LEU A 218 13.07 20.27 -17.28
C LEU A 218 12.67 20.38 -15.80
N GLU A 219 13.55 20.94 -14.98
CA GLU A 219 13.29 21.19 -13.56
C GLU A 219 12.23 22.29 -13.38
N GLU A 220 12.27 23.35 -14.18
CA GLU A 220 11.24 24.40 -14.23
C GLU A 220 9.88 23.82 -14.65
N ARG A 221 9.85 22.96 -15.67
CA ARG A 221 8.61 22.28 -16.10
C ARG A 221 8.05 21.37 -15.02
N ARG A 222 8.91 20.68 -14.26
CA ARG A 222 8.49 19.88 -13.09
C ARG A 222 7.96 20.76 -11.98
N MET A 223 8.65 21.84 -11.66
CA MET A 223 8.22 22.81 -10.65
C MET A 223 6.85 23.41 -11.00
N LYS A 224 6.61 23.73 -12.28
CA LYS A 224 5.33 24.27 -12.75
C LYS A 224 4.18 23.25 -12.68
N LEU A 225 4.47 21.97 -12.87
CA LEU A 225 3.48 20.90 -12.68
C LEU A 225 3.20 20.65 -11.20
N GLU A 226 4.22 20.68 -10.36
CA GLU A 226 4.11 20.60 -8.90
C GLU A 226 3.29 21.77 -8.35
N GLU A 227 3.57 22.99 -8.80
CA GLU A 227 2.83 24.20 -8.42
C GLU A 227 1.35 24.11 -8.83
N ARG A 228 1.06 23.64 -10.05
CA ARG A 228 -0.33 23.38 -10.48
C ARG A 228 -1.02 22.33 -9.62
N ARG A 229 -0.30 21.28 -9.24
CA ARG A 229 -0.83 20.22 -8.37
C ARG A 229 -1.14 20.76 -6.98
N VAL A 230 -0.21 21.52 -6.39
CA VAL A 230 -0.39 22.17 -5.08
C VAL A 230 -1.59 23.12 -5.13
N LYS A 231 -1.74 23.90 -6.20
CA LYS A 231 -2.87 24.81 -6.36
C LYS A 231 -4.23 24.08 -6.44
N LEU A 232 -4.27 22.92 -7.08
CA LEU A 232 -5.48 22.08 -7.11
C LEU A 232 -5.77 21.44 -5.75
N GLU A 233 -4.73 21.04 -5.03
CA GLU A 233 -4.85 20.51 -3.67
C GLU A 233 -5.33 21.58 -2.68
N GLU A 234 -4.81 22.80 -2.79
CA GLU A 234 -5.25 23.96 -2.02
C GLU A 234 -6.72 24.31 -2.31
N GLN A 235 -7.14 24.34 -3.58
CA GLN A 235 -8.55 24.54 -3.93
C GLN A 235 -9.46 23.46 -3.34
N ARG A 236 -9.01 22.20 -3.36
CA ARG A 236 -9.77 21.09 -2.76
C ARG A 236 -9.88 21.25 -1.25
N PHE A 237 -8.79 21.65 -0.60
CA PHE A 237 -8.79 21.89 0.84
C PHE A 237 -9.72 23.05 1.20
N GLU A 238 -9.71 24.14 0.44
CA GLU A 238 -10.59 25.29 0.64
C GLU A 238 -12.06 24.93 0.44
N GLN A 239 -12.40 24.13 -0.58
CA GLN A 239 -13.76 23.60 -0.74
C GLN A 239 -14.18 22.74 0.45
N GLN A 240 -13.30 21.85 0.92
CA GLN A 240 -13.59 21.01 2.08
C GLN A 240 -13.84 21.86 3.34
N ARG A 241 -13.01 22.89 3.55
CA ARG A 241 -13.18 23.85 4.63
C ARG A 241 -14.52 24.59 4.54
N GLN A 242 -14.87 25.12 3.38
CA GLN A 242 -16.16 25.77 3.17
C GLN A 242 -17.35 24.84 3.43
N THR A 243 -17.25 23.56 3.05
CA THR A 243 -18.31 22.59 3.35
C THR A 243 -18.42 22.31 4.86
N ALA A 244 -17.30 22.23 5.57
CA ALA A 244 -17.29 22.04 7.01
C ALA A 244 -17.86 23.27 7.74
N ASP A 245 -17.49 24.48 7.31
CA ASP A 245 -17.99 25.73 7.87
C ASP A 245 -19.51 25.86 7.67
N LYS A 246 -20.04 25.51 6.48
CA LYS A 246 -21.48 25.47 6.22
C LYS A 246 -22.21 24.45 7.10
N GLN A 247 -21.62 23.28 7.33
CA GLN A 247 -22.21 22.27 8.22
C GLN A 247 -22.25 22.78 9.67
N LEU A 248 -21.18 23.43 10.12
CA LEU A 248 -21.11 24.05 11.45
C LEU A 248 -22.15 25.16 11.60
N GLU A 249 -22.32 26.00 10.59
CA GLU A 249 -23.33 27.07 10.56
C GLU A 249 -24.76 26.52 10.65
N VAL A 250 -25.08 25.46 9.88
CA VAL A 250 -26.38 24.80 9.94
C VAL A 250 -26.63 24.20 11.33
N MET A 251 -25.63 23.55 11.93
CA MET A 251 -25.74 23.01 13.30
C MET A 251 -25.93 24.14 14.33
N ALA A 252 -25.23 25.26 14.18
CA ALA A 252 -25.38 26.42 15.05
C ALA A 252 -26.79 27.02 14.95
N ALA A 253 -27.33 27.15 13.74
CA ALA A 253 -28.70 27.61 13.51
C ALA A 253 -29.73 26.66 14.15
N GLN A 254 -29.58 25.34 13.96
CA GLN A 254 -30.44 24.34 14.60
C GLN A 254 -30.38 24.44 16.13
N THR A 255 -29.18 24.59 16.69
CA THR A 255 -28.96 24.75 18.13
C THR A 255 -29.64 26.03 18.65
N SER A 256 -29.55 27.14 17.91
CA SER A 256 -30.24 28.40 18.25
C SER A 256 -31.75 28.26 18.26
N VAL A 257 -32.33 27.52 17.30
CA VAL A 257 -33.78 27.22 17.28
C VAL A 257 -34.18 26.38 18.50
N LEU A 258 -33.43 25.33 18.81
CA LEU A 258 -33.68 24.50 19.99
C LEU A 258 -33.60 25.31 21.29
N LEU A 259 -32.61 26.19 21.42
CA LEU A 259 -32.49 27.10 22.56
C LEU A 259 -33.68 28.07 22.67
N LYS A 260 -34.16 28.63 21.54
CA LYS A 260 -35.35 29.49 21.52
C LYS A 260 -36.63 28.73 21.89
N LEU A 261 -36.78 27.49 21.45
CA LEU A 261 -37.91 26.63 21.82
C LEU A 261 -37.86 26.26 23.30
N ALA A 262 -36.69 25.89 23.81
CA ALA A 262 -36.48 25.63 25.23
C ALA A 262 -36.76 26.87 26.10
N GLY A 263 -36.33 28.05 25.65
CA GLY A 263 -36.63 29.32 26.33
C GLY A 263 -38.12 29.69 26.33
N LYS A 264 -38.86 29.37 25.25
CA LYS A 264 -40.33 29.54 25.22
C LYS A 264 -41.06 28.54 26.14
N LEU A 265 -40.54 27.32 26.28
CA LEU A 265 -41.07 26.32 27.20
C LEU A 265 -40.71 26.61 28.67
N ALA A 266 -39.64 27.37 28.90
CA ALA A 266 -39.18 27.78 30.24
C ALA A 266 -39.61 29.21 30.64
N GLY A 267 -40.32 29.95 29.77
CA GLY A 267 -40.85 31.30 30.04
C GLY A 267 -42.22 31.27 30.74
N PRO A 268 -42.61 32.33 31.47
CA PRO A 268 -43.45 32.28 32.67
C PRO A 268 -44.93 32.05 32.32
N GLY A 269 -45.36 30.79 32.36
CA GLY A 269 -46.77 30.40 32.26
C GLY A 269 -47.19 29.39 33.32
N GLY A 270 -46.44 29.32 34.42
CA GLY A 270 -46.68 28.37 35.50
C GLY A 270 -46.41 29.01 36.84
N LEU A 271 -47.17 30.05 37.18
CA LEU A 271 -47.55 30.50 38.53
C LEU A 271 -48.38 31.80 38.36
N GLU A 272 -49.66 31.62 38.04
CA GLU A 272 -50.88 32.32 38.52
C GLU A 272 -52.05 32.07 37.56
#